data_AF-A0A1V2QQK1-F1
#
_entry.id   AF-A0A1V2QQK1-F1
#
_cell.length_a   1.000
_cell.length_b   1.000
_cell.length_c   1.000
_cell.angle_alpha   90.00
_cell.angle_beta   90.00
_cell.angle_gamma   90.00
#
_symmetry.space_group_name_H-M   'P 1'
#
loop_
_entity.id
_entity.type
_entity.pdbx_description
1 polymer ?
#
loop_
_entity_poly.entity_id
_entity_poly.type
_entity_poly.pdbx_seq_one_letter_code
_entity_poly.pdbx_strand_id
1 'polypeptide(L)'
;MRRVRRERLRPLAAVAVVLGGASGVLAPTLWWAVGLACVPLLVVALVAVLPVRLVEWDVVLAAGARDVVHCEQFTDQVQRRRAGRLCVHFDAVRRAVRGLEARRVAQVERLLWRALVALRDSLAVRDALRSAENRPGLAAAIAEPTRELAELDRRLDQFEAALRIVVEELDPELAASALRRVAALDPL
;
A
#
# COMPACT_ATOMS: atom_id res chain seq x y z
N MET A 1 -38.74 76.09 19.74
CA MET A 1 -39.85 75.84 18.78
C MET A 1 -39.26 75.16 17.55
N ARG A 2 -39.40 73.84 17.40
CA ARG A 2 -40.54 73.14 16.76
C ARG A 2 -40.52 73.24 15.22
N ARG A 3 -40.27 72.07 14.58
CA ARG A 3 -40.87 71.56 13.33
C ARG A 3 -40.46 72.40 12.09
N VAL A 4 -39.74 71.89 11.10
CA VAL A 4 -40.20 70.90 10.11
C VAL A 4 -38.98 70.21 9.50
N ARG A 5 -38.68 69.05 10.06
CA ARG A 5 -37.80 68.01 9.54
C ARG A 5 -38.74 66.86 9.18
N ARG A 6 -38.54 66.21 8.03
CA ARG A 6 -39.23 64.99 7.52
C ARG A 6 -40.36 65.26 6.54
N GLU A 7 -40.07 65.23 5.24
CA GLU A 7 -41.00 64.61 4.27
C GLU A 7 -40.46 64.28 2.87
N ARG A 8 -39.14 64.22 2.62
CA ARG A 8 -38.62 63.85 1.28
C ARG A 8 -37.61 62.69 1.22
N LEU A 9 -37.46 61.90 2.28
CA LEU A 9 -36.51 60.78 2.33
C LEU A 9 -37.15 59.42 2.68
N ARG A 10 -38.48 59.29 2.56
CA ARG A 10 -39.18 58.01 2.79
C ARG A 10 -39.08 56.98 1.65
N PRO A 11 -38.90 57.31 0.35
CA PRO A 11 -38.88 56.26 -0.67
C PRO A 11 -37.55 55.51 -0.77
N LEU A 12 -36.43 56.07 -0.28
CA LEU A 12 -35.11 55.42 -0.37
C LEU A 12 -34.81 54.45 0.78
N ALA A 13 -35.43 54.63 1.95
CA ALA A 13 -35.24 53.73 3.09
C ALA A 13 -35.99 52.39 2.92
N ALA A 14 -37.11 52.38 2.21
CA ALA A 14 -37.88 51.15 1.95
C ALA A 14 -37.18 50.21 0.96
N VAL A 15 -36.45 50.75 -0.03
CA VAL A 15 -35.71 49.96 -1.02
C VAL A 15 -34.45 49.32 -0.42
N ALA A 16 -33.78 50.01 0.52
CA ALA A 16 -32.59 49.48 1.18
C ALA A 16 -32.88 48.29 2.12
N VAL A 17 -34.06 48.25 2.75
CA VAL A 17 -34.44 47.17 3.68
C VAL A 17 -34.86 45.89 2.93
N VAL A 18 -35.46 46.01 1.74
CA VAL A 18 -35.84 44.83 0.93
C VAL A 18 -34.61 44.17 0.28
N LEU A 19 -33.59 44.95 -0.13
CA LEU A 19 -32.32 44.40 -0.62
C LEU A 19 -31.44 43.81 0.49
N GLY A 20 -31.47 44.38 1.71
CA GLY A 20 -30.79 43.81 2.89
C GLY A 20 -31.41 42.50 3.37
N GLY A 21 -32.74 42.38 3.35
CA GLY A 21 -33.46 41.16 3.76
C GLY A 21 -33.22 39.95 2.85
N ALA A 22 -33.03 40.18 1.54
CA ALA A 22 -32.69 39.11 0.59
C ALA A 22 -31.24 38.60 0.75
N SER A 23 -30.34 39.42 1.31
CA SER A 23 -28.93 39.07 1.52
C SER A 23 -28.72 38.22 2.78
N GLY A 24 -29.56 38.41 3.81
CA GLY A 24 -29.47 37.68 5.08
C GLY A 24 -30.00 36.24 5.05
N VAL A 25 -30.82 35.87 4.05
CA VAL A 25 -31.42 34.53 3.95
C VAL A 25 -30.63 33.60 3.03
N LEU A 26 -29.77 34.14 2.16
CA LEU A 26 -28.88 33.35 1.27
C LEU A 26 -27.40 33.35 1.69
N ALA A 27 -27.00 34.23 2.62
CA ALA A 27 -25.64 34.21 3.19
C ALA A 27 -25.31 32.97 4.04
N PRO A 28 -26.23 32.33 4.80
CA PRO A 28 -25.87 31.13 5.55
C PRO A 28 -25.59 29.96 4.60
N THR A 29 -26.28 29.87 3.46
CA THR A 29 -26.15 28.73 2.54
C THR A 29 -24.87 28.77 1.72
N LEU A 30 -24.33 29.95 1.42
CA LEU A 30 -23.07 30.08 0.67
C LEU A 30 -21.83 29.78 1.53
N TRP A 31 -21.81 30.16 2.80
CA TRP A 31 -20.73 29.75 3.70
C TRP A 31 -20.79 28.29 4.09
N TRP A 32 -21.99 27.71 4.22
CA TRP A 32 -22.14 26.26 4.32
C TRP A 32 -21.69 25.56 3.04
N ALA A 33 -21.95 26.11 1.84
CA ALA A 33 -21.48 25.54 0.59
C ALA A 33 -19.95 25.63 0.41
N VAL A 34 -19.30 26.72 0.82
CA VAL A 34 -17.84 26.84 0.77
C VAL A 34 -17.18 25.99 1.86
N GLY A 35 -17.76 25.94 3.07
CA GLY A 35 -17.33 25.05 4.13
C GLY A 35 -17.48 23.57 3.74
N LEU A 36 -18.64 23.17 3.23
CA LEU A 36 -18.92 21.82 2.72
C LEU A 36 -18.19 21.49 1.42
N ALA A 37 -17.77 22.46 0.61
CA ALA A 37 -16.90 22.22 -0.56
C ALA A 37 -15.43 22.04 -0.14
N CYS A 38 -15.02 22.69 0.95
CA CYS A 38 -13.72 22.44 1.57
C CYS A 38 -13.69 21.10 2.33
N VAL A 39 -14.81 20.55 2.80
CA VAL A 39 -14.87 19.23 3.45
C VAL A 39 -14.37 18.10 2.55
N PRO A 40 -14.82 17.89 1.29
CA PRO A 40 -14.26 16.85 0.44
C PRO A 40 -12.81 17.12 0.07
N LEU A 41 -12.41 18.38 -0.10
CA LEU A 41 -10.99 18.73 -0.33
C LEU A 41 -10.12 18.46 0.90
N LEU A 42 -10.61 18.74 2.10
CA LEU A 42 -9.95 18.41 3.36
C LEU A 42 -9.99 16.92 3.64
N VAL A 43 -11.04 16.18 3.26
CA VAL A 43 -11.08 14.71 3.34
C VAL A 43 -10.09 14.10 2.35
N VAL A 44 -10.01 14.60 1.11
CA VAL A 44 -9.02 14.16 0.12
C VAL A 44 -7.60 14.51 0.56
N ALA A 45 -7.37 15.72 1.08
CA ALA A 45 -6.08 16.12 1.61
C ALA A 45 -5.73 15.35 2.89
N LEU A 46 -6.70 15.08 3.77
CA LEU A 46 -6.54 14.26 4.98
C LEU A 46 -6.30 12.79 4.60
N VAL A 47 -6.92 12.25 3.54
CA VAL A 47 -6.63 10.92 3.00
C VAL A 47 -5.24 10.88 2.34
N ALA A 48 -4.81 11.95 1.68
CA ALA A 48 -3.49 12.05 1.05
C ALA A 48 -2.35 12.32 2.05
N VAL A 49 -2.66 12.97 3.18
CA VAL A 49 -1.70 13.38 4.22
C VAL A 49 -1.77 12.48 5.45
N LEU A 50 -2.85 11.72 5.67
CA LEU A 50 -2.81 10.62 6.61
C LEU A 50 -1.68 9.72 6.12
N PRO A 51 -0.69 9.40 6.97
CA PRO A 51 0.03 8.18 6.76
C PRO A 51 -1.05 7.11 6.86
N VAL A 52 -1.54 6.63 5.71
CA VAL A 52 -2.23 5.36 5.61
C VAL A 52 -1.22 4.40 6.24
N ARG A 53 -1.40 4.17 7.54
CA ARG A 53 -0.87 3.02 8.22
C ARG A 53 -1.32 1.90 7.30
N LEU A 54 -0.35 1.31 6.62
CA LEU A 54 -0.45 0.20 5.67
C LEU A 54 -1.09 -0.98 6.40
N VAL A 55 -2.36 -0.84 6.71
CA VAL A 55 -3.25 -1.83 7.28
C VAL A 55 -4.05 -2.27 6.08
N GLU A 56 -3.90 -3.55 5.75
CA GLU A 56 -4.34 -4.20 4.52
C GLU A 56 -3.44 -3.95 3.31
N TRP A 57 -2.80 -5.05 2.91
CA TRP A 57 -2.02 -5.24 1.70
C TRP A 57 -2.93 -5.03 0.49
N ASP A 58 -3.06 -3.80 0.02
CA ASP A 58 -3.78 -3.49 -1.21
C ASP A 58 -2.91 -3.87 -2.43
N VAL A 59 -2.79 -5.19 -2.61
CA VAL A 59 -2.10 -5.95 -3.69
C VAL A 59 -2.83 -5.82 -5.04
N VAL A 60 -3.73 -4.85 -5.18
CA VAL A 60 -4.74 -4.83 -6.25
C VAL A 60 -4.19 -4.42 -7.63
N LEU A 61 -2.93 -3.97 -7.77
CA LEU A 61 -2.49 -3.36 -9.03
C LEU A 61 -1.82 -4.28 -10.09
N ALA A 62 -1.67 -5.60 -9.91
CA ALA A 62 -1.10 -6.41 -11.00
C ALA A 62 -1.42 -7.93 -11.01
N ALA A 63 -2.42 -8.37 -10.27
CA ALA A 63 -2.57 -9.79 -9.94
C ALA A 63 -4.02 -10.22 -10.26
N GLY A 64 -4.21 -11.23 -11.11
CA GLY A 64 -5.53 -11.83 -11.26
C GLY A 64 -6.01 -12.33 -9.90
N ALA A 65 -7.31 -12.48 -9.64
CA ALA A 65 -7.86 -12.79 -8.30
C ALA A 65 -7.26 -14.04 -7.57
N ARG A 66 -6.40 -14.84 -8.22
CA ARG A 66 -5.61 -15.94 -7.63
C ARG A 66 -4.25 -15.51 -7.03
N ASP A 67 -3.80 -14.31 -7.31
CA ASP A 67 -2.44 -13.82 -7.03
C ASP A 67 -2.40 -12.87 -5.81
N VAL A 68 -3.55 -12.63 -5.17
CA VAL A 68 -3.63 -11.89 -3.91
C VAL A 68 -3.24 -12.81 -2.76
N VAL A 69 -2.09 -12.53 -2.15
CA VAL A 69 -1.56 -13.30 -1.03
C VAL A 69 -1.88 -12.56 0.27
N HIS A 70 -2.73 -13.17 1.09
CA HIS A 70 -3.11 -12.64 2.40
C HIS A 70 -2.31 -13.31 3.52
N CYS A 71 -2.01 -12.57 4.59
CA CYS A 71 -1.26 -13.10 5.74
C CYS A 71 -1.94 -14.31 6.39
N GLU A 72 -3.27 -14.35 6.36
CA GLU A 72 -4.12 -15.41 6.90
C GLU A 72 -3.98 -16.72 6.13
N GLN A 73 -3.53 -16.68 4.87
CA GLN A 73 -3.27 -17.87 4.06
C GLN A 73 -2.05 -18.65 4.54
N PHE A 74 -1.18 -18.05 5.38
CA PHE A 74 -0.04 -18.72 6.00
C PHE A 74 -0.41 -19.26 7.38
N THR A 75 -0.92 -20.49 7.41
CA THR A 75 -1.23 -21.23 8.65
C THR A 75 0.03 -21.50 9.48
N ASP A 76 1.17 -21.73 8.82
CA ASP A 76 2.48 -21.88 9.46
C ASP A 76 3.06 -20.53 9.90
N GLN A 77 3.29 -20.37 11.21
CA GLN A 77 3.86 -19.14 11.79
C GLN A 77 5.24 -18.81 11.24
N VAL A 78 6.07 -19.81 10.90
CA VAL A 78 7.41 -19.59 10.35
C VAL A 78 7.31 -18.97 8.95
N GLN A 79 6.43 -19.51 8.11
CA GLN A 79 6.26 -19.02 6.74
C GLN A 79 5.60 -17.64 6.72
N ARG A 80 4.63 -17.39 7.61
CA ARG A 80 4.05 -16.07 7.80
C ARG A 80 5.08 -15.02 8.19
N ARG A 81 6.01 -15.35 9.10
CA ARG A 81 7.11 -14.43 9.48
C ARG A 81 8.04 -14.17 8.31
N ARG A 82 8.39 -15.19 7.52
CA ARG A 82 9.24 -15.03 6.32
C ARG A 82 8.58 -14.14 5.26
N ALA A 83 7.31 -14.38 4.95
CA ALA A 83 6.52 -13.52 4.06
C ALA A 83 6.52 -12.07 4.55
N GLY A 84 6.28 -11.85 5.84
CA GLY A 84 6.34 -10.52 6.46
C GLY A 84 7.69 -9.83 6.30
N ARG A 85 8.81 -10.54 6.53
CA ARG A 85 10.16 -9.96 6.36
C ARG A 85 10.44 -9.54 4.92
N LEU A 86 10.10 -10.39 3.94
CA LEU A 86 10.28 -10.06 2.53
C LEU A 86 9.60 -8.75 2.16
N CYS A 87 8.35 -8.60 2.60
CA CYS A 87 7.61 -7.39 2.33
C CYS A 87 8.14 -6.16 3.07
N VAL A 88 8.57 -6.31 4.33
CA VAL A 88 9.21 -5.22 5.09
C VAL A 88 10.48 -4.74 4.38
N HIS A 89 11.32 -5.66 3.89
CA HIS A 89 12.51 -5.30 3.12
C HIS A 89 12.14 -4.59 1.81
N PHE A 90 11.15 -5.09 1.07
CA PHE A 90 10.68 -4.42 -0.15
C PHE A 90 10.14 -3.00 0.10
N ASP A 91 9.35 -2.82 1.16
CA ASP A 91 8.86 -1.50 1.57
C ASP A 91 10.02 -0.54 1.89
N ALA A 92 11.07 -1.04 2.55
CA ALA A 92 12.27 -0.26 2.81
C ALA A 92 13.00 0.10 1.51
N VAL A 93 13.14 -0.83 0.56
CA VAL A 93 13.70 -0.56 -0.79
C VAL A 93 12.87 0.53 -1.50
N ARG A 94 11.54 0.42 -1.50
CA ARG A 94 10.64 1.40 -2.12
C ARG A 94 10.80 2.80 -1.53
N ARG A 95 11.10 2.90 -0.22
CA ARG A 95 11.38 4.19 0.45
C ARG A 95 12.78 4.71 0.12
N ALA A 96 13.79 3.86 0.10
CA ALA A 96 15.19 4.22 -0.15
C ALA A 96 15.41 4.77 -1.57
N VAL A 97 14.72 4.22 -2.58
CA VAL A 97 14.96 4.55 -3.99
C VAL A 97 13.88 5.46 -4.59
N ARG A 98 13.16 6.23 -3.75
CA ARG A 98 12.09 7.13 -4.21
C ARG A 98 12.61 8.09 -5.30
N GLY A 99 11.97 8.05 -6.47
CA GLY A 99 12.19 8.99 -7.57
C GLY A 99 13.30 8.64 -8.58
N LEU A 100 14.09 7.58 -8.35
CA LEU A 100 15.24 7.25 -9.21
C LEU A 100 15.03 6.03 -10.12
N GLU A 101 14.31 5.00 -9.66
CA GLU A 101 14.28 3.68 -10.32
C GLU A 101 12.87 3.04 -10.36
N ALA A 102 11.81 3.84 -10.62
CA ALA A 102 10.41 3.39 -10.51
C ALA A 102 10.10 2.11 -11.32
N ARG A 103 10.64 1.98 -12.54
CA ARG A 103 10.44 0.80 -13.38
C ARG A 103 11.05 -0.47 -12.77
N ARG A 104 12.21 -0.36 -12.12
CA ARG A 104 12.86 -1.51 -11.46
C ARG A 104 12.19 -1.87 -10.17
N VAL A 105 11.75 -0.89 -9.38
CA VAL A 105 10.95 -1.14 -8.17
C VAL A 105 9.70 -1.94 -8.54
N ALA A 106 8.99 -1.57 -9.61
CA ALA A 106 7.84 -2.34 -10.10
C ALA A 106 8.21 -3.75 -10.59
N GLN A 107 9.42 -3.97 -11.09
CA GLN A 107 9.90 -5.31 -11.45
C GLN A 107 10.16 -6.16 -10.20
N VAL A 108 10.85 -5.60 -9.20
CA VAL A 108 11.10 -6.28 -7.93
C VAL A 108 9.80 -6.57 -7.19
N GLU A 109 8.80 -5.70 -7.30
CA GLU A 109 7.44 -5.94 -6.80
C GLU A 109 6.81 -7.18 -7.43
N ARG A 110 6.91 -7.35 -8.75
CA ARG A 110 6.43 -8.57 -9.42
C ARG A 110 7.17 -9.82 -8.97
N LEU A 111 8.48 -9.72 -8.73
CA LEU A 111 9.28 -10.83 -8.20
C LEU A 111 8.88 -11.18 -6.77
N LEU A 112 8.60 -10.18 -5.94
CA LEU A 112 8.06 -10.38 -4.59
C LEU A 112 6.71 -11.11 -4.64
N TRP A 113 5.79 -10.70 -5.52
CA TRP A 113 4.50 -11.37 -5.66
C TRP A 113 4.64 -12.84 -6.05
N ARG A 114 5.49 -13.13 -7.04
CA ARG A 114 5.81 -14.50 -7.43
C ARG A 114 6.36 -15.31 -6.24
N ALA A 115 7.35 -14.76 -5.53
CA ALA A 115 7.93 -15.38 -4.35
C ALA A 115 6.89 -15.71 -3.27
N LEU A 116 5.94 -14.79 -3.00
CA LEU A 116 4.88 -15.00 -2.03
C LEU A 116 3.86 -16.07 -2.46
N VAL A 117 3.50 -16.09 -3.75
CA VAL A 117 2.63 -17.13 -4.33
C VAL A 117 3.29 -18.50 -4.22
N ALA A 118 4.56 -18.64 -4.62
CA ALA A 118 5.27 -19.91 -4.49
C ALA A 118 5.42 -20.36 -3.04
N LEU A 119 5.64 -19.42 -2.11
CA LEU A 119 5.68 -19.73 -0.68
C LEU A 119 4.34 -20.29 -0.19
N ARG A 120 3.22 -19.67 -0.58
CA ARG A 120 1.86 -20.14 -0.27
C ARG A 120 1.62 -21.53 -0.87
N ASP A 121 1.96 -21.73 -2.14
CA ASP A 121 1.72 -22.99 -2.85
C ASP A 121 2.59 -24.12 -2.26
N SER A 122 3.74 -23.79 -1.67
CA SER A 122 4.60 -24.76 -0.95
C SER A 122 4.01 -25.28 0.37
N LEU A 123 3.00 -24.61 0.94
CA LEU A 123 2.45 -24.98 2.26
C LEU A 123 1.86 -26.39 2.26
N ALA A 124 1.13 -26.76 1.20
CA ALA A 124 0.52 -28.09 1.09
C ALA A 124 1.58 -29.21 1.08
N VAL A 125 2.70 -28.99 0.38
CA VAL A 125 3.82 -29.95 0.34
C VAL A 125 4.50 -30.04 1.71
N ARG A 126 4.71 -28.90 2.39
CA ARG A 126 5.29 -28.88 3.74
C ARG A 126 4.41 -29.61 4.75
N ASP A 127 3.10 -29.42 4.69
CA ASP A 127 2.15 -30.10 5.58
C ASP A 127 2.08 -31.60 5.29
N ALA A 128 2.13 -32.01 4.02
CA ALA A 128 2.22 -33.41 3.62
C ALA A 128 3.52 -34.08 4.12
N LEU A 129 4.67 -33.40 4.03
CA LEU A 129 5.93 -33.90 4.57
C LEU A 129 5.92 -33.97 6.10
N ARG A 130 5.29 -33.00 6.78
CA ARG A 130 5.17 -32.99 8.25
C ARG A 130 4.31 -34.13 8.78
N SER A 131 3.29 -34.52 8.02
CA SER A 131 2.34 -35.59 8.38
C SER A 131 2.74 -36.98 7.85
N ALA A 132 3.86 -37.09 7.14
CA ALA A 132 4.31 -38.34 6.56
C ALA A 132 4.73 -39.35 7.65
N GLU A 133 4.01 -40.48 7.71
CA GLU A 133 4.33 -41.58 8.63
C GLU A 133 5.44 -42.49 8.07
N ASN A 134 6.26 -43.04 8.97
CA ASN A 134 7.39 -43.87 8.61
C ASN A 134 6.94 -45.20 7.99
N ARG A 135 7.15 -45.35 6.68
CA ARG A 135 6.83 -46.56 5.91
C ARG A 135 7.98 -46.97 4.99
N PRO A 136 8.10 -48.27 4.64
CA PRO A 136 9.11 -48.71 3.68
C PRO A 136 9.00 -47.93 2.36
N GLY A 137 10.13 -47.45 1.85
CA GLY A 137 10.18 -46.64 0.61
C GLY A 137 9.84 -45.15 0.78
N LEU A 138 9.52 -44.67 1.98
CA LEU A 138 9.23 -43.25 2.23
C LEU A 138 10.40 -42.33 1.85
N ALA A 139 11.63 -42.72 2.19
CA ALA A 139 12.81 -41.91 1.94
C ALA A 139 12.97 -41.53 0.46
N ALA A 140 12.71 -42.47 -0.46
CA ALA A 140 12.73 -42.19 -1.89
C ALA A 140 11.56 -41.29 -2.32
N ALA A 141 10.37 -41.50 -1.75
CA ALA A 141 9.17 -40.73 -2.07
C ALA A 141 9.25 -39.26 -1.60
N ILE A 142 9.95 -38.97 -0.50
CA ILE A 142 10.09 -37.60 0.03
C ILE A 142 11.34 -36.88 -0.46
N ALA A 143 12.30 -37.58 -1.06
CA ALA A 143 13.57 -36.99 -1.48
C ALA A 143 13.38 -35.84 -2.47
N GLU A 144 12.58 -36.04 -3.52
CA GLU A 144 12.35 -35.00 -4.53
C GLU A 144 11.55 -33.81 -3.99
N PRO A 145 10.40 -34.00 -3.31
CA PRO A 145 9.68 -32.88 -2.70
C PRO A 145 10.53 -32.08 -1.68
N THR A 146 11.37 -32.77 -0.91
CA THR A 146 12.27 -32.11 0.06
C THR A 146 13.35 -31.30 -0.65
N ARG A 147 13.88 -31.81 -1.77
CA ARG A 147 14.87 -31.10 -2.59
C ARG A 147 14.27 -29.86 -3.23
N GLU A 148 13.09 -29.97 -3.84
CA GLU A 148 12.38 -28.84 -4.46
C GLU A 148 12.08 -27.75 -3.42
N LEU A 149 11.62 -28.12 -2.23
CA LEU A 149 11.39 -27.17 -1.13
C LEU A 149 12.69 -26.50 -0.66
N ALA A 150 13.78 -27.25 -0.53
CA ALA A 150 15.07 -26.70 -0.14
C ALA A 150 15.61 -25.71 -1.17
N GLU A 151 15.39 -25.98 -2.47
CA GLU A 151 15.76 -25.08 -3.54
C GLU A 151 14.91 -23.80 -3.55
N LEU A 152 13.60 -23.92 -3.37
CA LEU A 152 12.71 -22.76 -3.18
C LEU A 152 13.15 -21.91 -1.98
N ASP A 153 13.41 -22.54 -0.83
CA ASP A 153 13.86 -21.86 0.39
C ASP A 153 15.18 -21.11 0.15
N ARG A 154 16.13 -21.74 -0.53
CA ARG A 154 17.40 -21.11 -0.91
C ARG A 154 17.19 -19.89 -1.80
N ARG A 155 16.33 -19.97 -2.81
CA ARG A 155 16.07 -18.84 -3.74
C ARG A 155 15.36 -17.68 -3.03
N LEU A 156 14.42 -17.99 -2.14
CA LEU A 156 13.75 -16.99 -1.31
C LEU A 156 14.72 -16.29 -0.35
N ASP A 157 15.62 -17.04 0.30
CA ASP A 157 16.62 -16.48 1.19
C ASP A 157 17.64 -15.62 0.43
N GLN A 158 18.02 -16.01 -0.80
CA GLN A 158 18.84 -15.19 -1.69
C GLN A 158 18.14 -13.88 -2.08
N PHE A 159 16.84 -13.95 -2.39
CA PHE A 159 16.04 -12.77 -2.69
C PHE A 159 15.91 -11.84 -1.47
N GLU A 160 15.64 -12.39 -0.29
CA GLU A 160 15.60 -11.63 0.98
C GLU A 160 16.93 -10.92 1.24
N ALA A 161 18.04 -11.64 1.13
CA ALA A 161 19.38 -11.09 1.31
C ALA A 161 19.68 -9.97 0.32
N ALA A 162 19.27 -10.14 -0.95
CA ALA A 162 19.47 -9.15 -1.99
C ALA A 162 18.67 -7.86 -1.72
N LEU A 163 17.42 -7.97 -1.25
CA LEU A 163 16.63 -6.82 -0.82
C LEU A 163 17.29 -6.11 0.36
N ARG A 164 17.77 -6.85 1.35
CA ARG A 164 18.46 -6.28 2.51
C ARG A 164 19.71 -5.49 2.11
N ILE A 165 20.52 -6.02 1.19
CA ILE A 165 21.72 -5.33 0.68
C ILE A 165 21.33 -3.97 0.06
N VAL A 166 20.23 -3.89 -0.68
CA VAL A 166 19.77 -2.61 -1.27
C VAL A 166 19.37 -1.60 -0.19
N VAL A 167 18.78 -2.07 0.92
CA VAL A 167 18.34 -1.21 2.03
C VAL A 167 19.50 -0.71 2.89
N GLU A 168 20.51 -1.56 3.10
CA GLU A 168 21.69 -1.24 3.92
C GLU A 168 22.69 -0.35 3.19
N GLU A 169 22.60 -0.26 1.85
CA GLU A 169 23.48 0.58 1.04
C GLU A 169 23.13 2.06 1.18
N LEU A 170 24.13 2.86 1.58
CA LEU A 170 23.99 4.29 1.81
C LEU A 170 24.30 5.10 0.55
N ASP A 171 25.12 4.56 -0.35
CA ASP A 171 25.45 5.20 -1.62
C ASP A 171 24.30 4.97 -2.64
N PRO A 172 23.66 6.03 -3.15
CA PRO A 172 22.52 5.90 -4.07
C PRO A 172 22.90 5.22 -5.39
N GLU A 173 24.14 5.35 -5.88
CA GLU A 173 24.59 4.69 -7.11
C GLU A 173 24.79 3.19 -6.90
N LEU A 174 25.37 2.82 -5.75
CA LEU A 174 25.54 1.42 -5.36
C LEU A 174 24.19 0.77 -5.06
N ALA A 175 23.27 1.48 -4.42
CA ALA A 175 21.91 1.01 -4.15
C ALA A 175 21.13 0.80 -5.46
N ALA A 176 21.24 1.73 -6.42
CA ALA A 176 20.67 1.56 -7.75
C ALA A 176 21.27 0.32 -8.45
N SER A 177 22.60 0.16 -8.43
CA SER A 177 23.28 -1.01 -8.99
C SER A 177 22.83 -2.33 -8.35
N ALA A 178 22.71 -2.36 -7.02
CA ALA A 178 22.20 -3.50 -6.27
C ALA A 178 20.75 -3.80 -6.66
N LEU A 179 19.89 -2.79 -6.81
CA LEU A 179 18.52 -2.95 -7.27
C LEU A 179 18.46 -3.54 -8.68
N ARG A 180 19.41 -3.20 -9.56
CA ARG A 180 19.52 -3.83 -10.89
C ARG A 180 19.78 -5.33 -10.79
N ARG A 181 20.67 -5.74 -9.88
CA ARG A 181 20.96 -7.15 -9.63
C ARG A 181 19.74 -7.86 -9.08
N VAL A 182 19.03 -7.26 -8.12
CA VAL A 182 17.79 -7.84 -7.57
C VAL A 182 16.72 -8.03 -8.65
N ALA A 183 16.52 -7.03 -9.51
CA ALA A 183 15.55 -7.12 -10.60
C ALA A 183 15.91 -8.20 -11.64
N ALA A 184 17.19 -8.58 -11.73
CA ALA A 184 17.68 -9.66 -12.59
C ALA A 184 17.69 -11.04 -11.91
N LEU A 185 17.41 -11.12 -10.60
CA LEU A 185 17.24 -12.40 -9.93
C LEU A 185 15.95 -13.07 -10.42
N ASP A 186 16.02 -14.39 -10.59
CA ASP A 186 14.83 -15.21 -10.74
C ASP A 186 14.57 -15.96 -9.43
N PRO A 187 13.55 -15.58 -8.65
CA PRO A 187 13.23 -16.27 -7.40
C PRO A 187 12.55 -17.63 -7.63
N LEU A 188 12.13 -17.97 -8.86
CA LEU A 188 11.36 -19.19 -9.19
C LEU A 188 11.73 -19.83 -10.52
#